data_AF-A0A535IWN9-F1
#
_entry.id   AF-A0A535IWN9-F1
#
_cell.length_a   1.000
_cell.length_b   1.000
_cell.length_c   1.000
_cell.angle_alpha   90.00
_cell.angle_beta   90.00
_cell.angle_gamma   90.00
#
_symmetry.space_group_name_H-M   'P 1'
#
loop_
_entity.id
_entity.type
_entity.pdbx_description
1 polymer ?
#
loop_
_entity_poly.entity_id
_entity_poly.type
_entity_poly.pdbx_seq_one_letter_code
_entity_poly.pdbx_strand_id
1 'polypeptide(L)'
;MTRLARVLAVLGVGIAVAAAPTTALAHALNPTYESQLPLVVYLAGAGLAVALSFAFVLVRDLRAEPPPANPRTFELAKPVAIGLRALGLIGWTWIVAQGIVGGSSDADVGTLFVWVYTWVGVAMLSAFVGPVWYWLDPFSTLHDVGAWVLRRAGIDGWQPTDYPAALGRWPAIAGFAFVVWLELVDKGAAGRTLFVAVAGYTLVTLALMAQFGRDVWRANGETFGVWFHLLNRLAPVARADEMGRLRRRAFAAGLLEQGWSIADVVLVAMAAGSILYDGLSQTTPWYEVFGAPTAGVATLQLAAF
;
A
#
# COMPACT_ATOMS: atom_id res chain seq x y z
N MET A 1 27.03 -0.11 -46.73
CA MET A 1 26.41 0.03 -45.39
C MET A 1 27.27 0.97 -44.56
N THR A 2 26.72 2.12 -44.16
CA THR A 2 27.46 3.22 -43.51
C THR A 2 27.92 2.84 -42.11
N ARG A 3 29.05 3.40 -41.63
CA ARG A 3 29.55 3.17 -40.26
C ARG A 3 28.47 3.39 -39.19
N LEU A 4 27.55 4.32 -39.45
CA LEU A 4 26.38 4.61 -38.62
C LEU A 4 25.45 3.40 -38.45
N ALA A 5 25.18 2.65 -39.53
CA ALA A 5 24.31 1.47 -39.48
C ALA A 5 24.92 0.33 -38.65
N ARG A 6 26.26 0.20 -38.65
CA ARG A 6 26.96 -0.79 -37.80
C ARG A 6 26.92 -0.39 -36.32
N VAL A 7 27.09 0.90 -36.01
CA VAL A 7 27.00 1.40 -34.63
C VAL A 7 25.58 1.24 -34.07
N LEU A 8 24.56 1.56 -34.87
CA LEU A 8 23.16 1.38 -34.47
C LEU A 8 22.79 -0.09 -34.29
N ALA A 9 23.32 -0.99 -35.13
CA ALA A 9 23.10 -2.43 -34.97
C ALA A 9 23.78 -2.98 -33.70
N VAL A 10 25.02 -2.55 -33.42
CA VAL A 10 25.74 -2.97 -32.19
C VAL A 10 25.06 -2.43 -30.93
N LEU A 11 24.60 -1.18 -30.95
CA LEU A 11 23.82 -0.61 -29.85
C LEU A 11 22.47 -1.32 -29.68
N GLY A 12 21.78 -1.64 -30.78
CA GLY A 12 20.53 -2.38 -30.76
C GLY A 12 20.68 -3.79 -30.19
N VAL A 13 21.74 -4.51 -30.57
CA VAL A 13 22.06 -5.83 -30.00
C VAL A 13 22.47 -5.71 -28.53
N GLY A 14 23.25 -4.69 -28.16
CA GLY A 14 23.62 -4.43 -26.76
C GLY A 14 22.41 -4.16 -25.88
N ILE A 15 21.44 -3.38 -26.36
CA ILE A 15 20.16 -3.13 -25.66
C ILE A 15 19.34 -4.41 -25.60
N ALA A 16 19.27 -5.19 -26.67
CA ALA A 16 18.53 -6.45 -26.70
C ALA A 16 19.10 -7.51 -25.74
N VAL A 17 20.43 -7.55 -25.58
CA VAL A 17 21.11 -8.43 -24.62
C VAL A 17 20.97 -7.93 -23.18
N ALA A 18 21.02 -6.61 -22.96
CA ALA A 18 20.78 -6.03 -21.63
C ALA A 18 19.31 -6.12 -21.19
N ALA A 19 18.37 -6.16 -22.14
CA ALA A 19 16.95 -6.38 -21.90
C ALA A 19 16.55 -7.86 -21.95
N ALA A 20 17.47 -8.76 -22.29
CA ALA A 20 17.20 -10.19 -22.25
C ALA A 20 17.01 -10.60 -20.79
N PRO A 21 15.88 -11.25 -20.43
CA PRO A 21 15.64 -11.65 -19.06
C PRO A 21 16.71 -12.66 -18.66
N THR A 22 17.56 -12.30 -17.71
CA THR A 22 18.41 -13.27 -17.04
C THR A 22 17.52 -14.19 -16.20
N THR A 23 17.89 -15.46 -16.11
CA THR A 23 17.24 -16.40 -15.19
C THR A 23 17.44 -15.90 -13.76
N ALA A 24 16.44 -15.20 -13.22
CA ALA A 24 16.34 -15.00 -11.80
C ALA A 24 16.07 -16.36 -11.16
N LEU A 25 16.99 -16.83 -10.33
CA LEU A 25 16.73 -17.93 -9.39
C LEU A 25 15.69 -17.44 -8.39
N ALA A 26 14.42 -17.43 -8.79
CA ALA A 26 13.32 -17.21 -7.88
C ALA A 26 13.39 -18.31 -6.82
N HIS A 27 13.82 -17.96 -5.62
CA HIS A 27 13.68 -18.85 -4.49
C HIS A 27 12.18 -19.09 -4.35
N ALA A 28 11.75 -20.35 -4.44
CA ALA A 28 10.37 -20.71 -4.17
C ALA A 28 10.04 -20.20 -2.76
N LEU A 29 9.12 -19.24 -2.66
CA LEU A 29 8.75 -18.57 -1.41
C LEU A 29 7.89 -19.46 -0.48
N ASN A 30 7.85 -20.77 -0.72
CA ASN A 30 6.87 -21.65 -0.09
C ASN A 30 7.39 -23.04 0.34
N PRO A 31 8.59 -23.21 0.95
CA PRO A 31 8.76 -24.33 1.86
C PRO A 31 7.90 -24.05 3.09
N THR A 32 7.09 -25.03 3.51
CA THR A 32 6.43 -25.01 4.81
C THR A 32 7.52 -24.80 5.87
N TYR A 33 7.53 -23.62 6.50
CA TYR A 33 8.52 -23.33 7.53
C TYR A 33 8.09 -24.07 8.80
N GLU A 34 8.75 -25.18 9.09
CA GLU A 34 8.62 -25.83 10.38
C GLU A 34 9.56 -25.15 11.38
N SER A 35 8.96 -24.49 12.38
CA SER A 35 9.70 -23.98 13.53
C SER A 35 10.48 -25.11 14.19
N GLN A 36 11.78 -24.90 14.43
CA GLN A 36 12.61 -25.84 15.21
C GLN A 36 12.15 -25.95 16.68
N LEU A 37 11.41 -24.95 17.16
CA LEU A 37 10.83 -24.93 18.50
C LEU A 37 9.39 -25.44 18.49
N PRO A 38 8.95 -26.19 19.52
CA PRO A 38 7.54 -26.51 19.71
C PRO A 38 6.67 -25.26 19.73
N LEU A 39 5.51 -25.31 19.08
CA LEU A 39 4.60 -24.16 18.91
C LEU A 39 4.28 -23.47 20.25
N VAL A 40 4.04 -24.23 21.32
CA VAL A 40 3.76 -23.68 22.66
C VAL A 40 4.92 -22.83 23.20
N VAL A 41 6.17 -23.28 22.99
CA VAL A 41 7.36 -22.55 23.42
C VAL A 41 7.51 -21.26 22.61
N TYR A 42 7.29 -21.35 21.29
CA TYR A 42 7.31 -20.19 20.40
C TYR A 42 6.25 -19.14 20.80
N LEU A 43 4.99 -19.56 20.99
CA LEU A 43 3.89 -18.68 21.38
C LEU A 43 4.10 -18.07 22.77
N ALA A 44 4.57 -18.85 23.74
CA ALA A 44 4.90 -18.34 25.06
C ALA A 44 6.01 -17.28 25.01
N GLY A 45 7.07 -17.54 24.23
CA GLY A 45 8.16 -16.58 24.03
C GLY A 45 7.71 -15.30 23.32
N ALA A 46 6.95 -15.42 22.23
CA ALA A 46 6.40 -14.27 21.50
C ALA A 46 5.43 -13.46 22.37
N GLY A 47 4.51 -14.12 23.06
CA GLY A 47 3.56 -13.49 23.98
C GLY A 47 4.26 -12.78 25.13
N LEU A 48 5.29 -13.40 25.72
CA LEU A 48 6.09 -12.79 26.77
C LEU A 48 6.87 -11.58 26.26
N ALA A 49 7.47 -11.65 25.07
CA ALA A 49 8.18 -10.53 24.47
C ALA A 49 7.27 -9.32 24.23
N VAL A 50 6.04 -9.56 23.75
CA VAL A 50 5.01 -8.51 23.61
C VAL A 50 4.59 -7.98 24.98
N ALA A 51 4.26 -8.84 25.93
CA ALA A 51 3.84 -8.41 27.27
C ALA A 51 4.92 -7.56 27.97
N LEU A 52 6.19 -7.97 27.87
CA LEU A 52 7.32 -7.23 28.43
C LEU A 52 7.57 -5.91 27.71
N SER A 53 7.38 -5.83 26.39
CA SER A 53 7.54 -4.56 25.66
C SER A 53 6.45 -3.55 26.07
N PHE A 54 5.21 -3.98 26.23
CA PHE A 54 4.13 -3.14 26.76
C PHE A 54 4.39 -2.76 28.22
N ALA A 55 4.80 -3.70 29.07
CA ALA A 55 5.15 -3.40 30.46
C ALA A 55 6.27 -2.35 30.54
N PHE A 56 7.29 -2.47 29.69
CA PHE A 56 8.36 -1.48 29.60
C PHE A 56 7.85 -0.10 29.19
N VAL A 57 6.99 -0.01 28.16
CA VAL A 57 6.40 1.25 27.69
C VAL A 57 5.43 1.86 28.71
N LEU A 58 4.73 1.05 29.51
CA LEU A 58 3.83 1.53 30.56
C LEU A 58 4.58 2.06 31.80
N VAL A 59 5.73 1.48 32.11
CA VAL A 59 6.55 1.86 33.28
C VAL A 59 7.51 3.01 32.95
N ARG A 60 7.96 3.14 31.70
CA ARG A 60 8.86 4.20 31.25
C ARG A 60 8.10 5.24 30.44
N ASP A 61 8.30 6.52 30.77
CA ASP A 61 7.86 7.59 29.86
C ASP A 61 8.80 7.63 28.64
N LEU A 62 8.40 6.93 27.59
CA LEU A 62 9.10 6.87 26.30
C LEU A 62 8.43 7.76 25.25
N ARG A 63 7.54 8.67 25.67
CA ARG A 63 6.86 9.57 24.74
C ARG A 63 7.91 10.41 24.03
N ALA A 64 7.84 10.40 22.70
CA ALA A 64 8.64 11.31 21.90
C ALA A 64 8.30 12.75 22.29
N GLU A 65 9.29 13.63 22.26
CA GLU A 65 9.07 15.04 22.53
C GLU A 65 8.04 15.59 21.52
N PRO A 66 7.04 16.37 21.97
CA PRO A 66 6.03 16.90 21.06
C PRO A 66 6.67 17.64 19.89
N PRO A 67 6.14 17.49 18.66
CA PRO A 67 6.69 18.20 17.52
C PRO A 67 6.64 19.72 17.78
N PRO A 68 7.68 20.47 17.38
CA PRO A 68 7.74 21.91 17.63
C PRO A 68 6.58 22.63 16.95
N ALA A 69 6.06 23.68 17.59
CA ALA A 69 4.89 24.43 17.11
C ALA A 69 5.09 25.05 15.71
N ASN A 70 6.34 25.38 15.34
CA ASN A 70 6.68 25.91 14.03
C ASN A 70 7.88 25.14 13.43
N PRO A 71 7.63 23.96 12.83
CA PRO A 71 8.69 23.11 12.32
C PRO A 71 9.29 23.72 11.05
N ARG A 72 10.61 23.60 10.89
CA ARG A 72 11.27 23.97 9.63
C ARG A 72 10.73 23.10 8.50
N THR A 73 10.17 23.75 7.49
CA THR A 73 9.66 23.07 6.30
C THR A 73 10.70 23.04 5.19
N PHE A 74 10.68 21.98 4.39
CA PHE A 74 11.49 21.85 3.18
C PHE A 74 10.66 21.24 2.06
N GLU A 75 11.10 21.39 0.83
CA GLU A 75 10.46 20.78 -0.34
C GLU A 75 11.31 19.65 -0.87
N LEU A 76 10.65 18.61 -1.38
CA LEU A 76 11.34 17.58 -2.15
C LEU A 76 11.75 18.19 -3.49
N ALA A 77 12.99 17.94 -3.92
CA ALA A 77 13.47 18.43 -5.21
C ALA A 77 12.54 17.99 -6.35
N LYS A 78 12.10 18.94 -7.18
CA LYS A 78 11.14 18.71 -8.27
C LYS A 78 11.48 17.49 -9.15
N PRO A 79 12.75 17.27 -9.58
CA PRO A 79 13.10 16.10 -10.38
C PRO A 79 12.84 14.77 -9.65
N VAL A 80 13.09 14.71 -8.34
CA VAL A 80 12.84 13.53 -7.52
C VAL A 80 11.35 13.28 -7.39
N ALA A 81 10.56 14.32 -7.12
CA ALA A 81 9.11 14.22 -7.04
C ALA A 81 8.49 13.74 -8.37
N ILE A 82 8.98 14.24 -9.50
CA ILE A 82 8.55 13.80 -10.84
C ILE A 82 8.96 12.36 -11.10
N GLY A 83 10.20 11.98 -10.74
CA GLY A 83 10.68 10.61 -10.88
C GLY A 83 9.85 9.60 -10.10
N LEU A 84 9.49 9.92 -8.85
CA LEU A 84 8.60 9.08 -8.03
C LEU A 84 7.19 8.99 -8.63
N ARG A 85 6.61 10.10 -9.11
CA ARG A 85 5.31 10.08 -9.81
C ARG A 85 5.34 9.20 -11.04
N ALA A 86 6.39 9.32 -11.86
CA ALA A 86 6.58 8.49 -13.04
C ALA A 86 6.72 7.01 -12.66
N LEU A 87 7.51 6.71 -11.62
CA LEU A 87 7.71 5.35 -11.13
C LEU A 87 6.39 4.71 -10.68
N GLY A 88 5.60 5.41 -9.89
CA GLY A 88 4.31 4.91 -9.42
C GLY A 88 3.29 4.73 -10.54
N LEU A 89 3.22 5.68 -11.49
CA LEU A 89 2.35 5.54 -12.66
C LEU A 89 2.77 4.36 -13.56
N ILE A 90 4.07 4.21 -13.83
CA ILE A 90 4.61 3.10 -14.62
C ILE A 90 4.32 1.78 -13.93
N GLY A 91 4.59 1.67 -12.62
CA GLY A 91 4.31 0.47 -11.84
C GLY A 91 2.84 0.09 -11.86
N TRP A 92 1.94 1.05 -11.64
CA TRP A 92 0.50 0.82 -11.65
C TRP A 92 -0.02 0.42 -13.04
N THR A 93 0.42 1.14 -14.09
CA THR A 93 0.04 0.84 -15.47
C THR A 93 0.57 -0.53 -15.90
N TRP A 94 1.74 -0.93 -15.41
CA TRP A 94 2.31 -2.24 -15.67
C TRP A 94 1.46 -3.36 -15.07
N ILE A 95 0.99 -3.22 -13.83
CA ILE A 95 0.06 -4.17 -13.19
C ILE A 95 -1.20 -4.34 -14.07
N VAL A 96 -1.80 -3.23 -14.50
CA VAL A 96 -2.99 -3.25 -15.35
C VAL A 96 -2.70 -3.90 -16.71
N ALA A 97 -1.58 -3.56 -17.35
CA ALA A 97 -1.19 -4.10 -18.65
C ALA A 97 -0.95 -5.62 -18.61
N GLN A 98 -0.27 -6.12 -17.56
CA GLN A 98 -0.08 -7.56 -17.34
C GLN A 98 -1.41 -8.29 -17.19
N GLY A 99 -2.35 -7.69 -16.46
CA GLY A 99 -3.71 -8.21 -16.31
C GLY A 99 -4.48 -8.33 -17.63
N ILE A 100 -4.29 -7.39 -18.56
CA ILE A 100 -4.95 -7.39 -19.89
C ILE A 100 -4.30 -8.42 -20.83
N VAL A 101 -2.97 -8.45 -20.88
CA VAL A 101 -2.24 -9.34 -21.81
C VAL A 101 -2.42 -10.80 -21.41
N GLY A 102 -2.58 -11.08 -20.11
CA GLY A 102 -2.78 -12.42 -19.59
C GLY A 102 -1.48 -13.23 -19.68
N GLY A 103 -0.70 -13.21 -18.59
CA GLY A 103 0.44 -14.08 -18.38
C GLY A 103 0.25 -14.90 -17.11
N SER A 104 0.14 -16.22 -17.23
CA SER A 104 -0.03 -17.15 -16.11
C SER A 104 1.26 -17.95 -15.86
N SER A 105 2.38 -17.25 -15.66
CA SER A 105 3.63 -17.91 -15.24
C SER A 105 3.97 -17.54 -13.80
N ASP A 106 4.90 -18.29 -13.20
CA ASP A 106 5.50 -18.00 -11.88
C ASP A 106 6.17 -16.61 -11.80
N ALA A 107 6.25 -15.89 -12.93
CA ALA A 107 6.67 -14.50 -13.02
C ALA A 107 5.46 -13.54 -13.14
N ASP A 108 4.38 -13.74 -12.38
CA ASP A 108 3.33 -12.73 -12.21
C ASP A 108 3.89 -11.54 -11.41
N VAL A 109 4.56 -10.67 -12.17
CA VAL A 109 5.15 -9.44 -11.68
C VAL A 109 4.08 -8.51 -11.10
N GLY A 110 2.83 -8.60 -11.55
CA GLY A 110 1.72 -7.79 -11.03
C GLY A 110 1.41 -8.11 -9.57
N THR A 111 1.33 -9.40 -9.24
CA THR A 111 1.17 -9.90 -7.86
C THR A 111 2.32 -9.41 -6.97
N LEU A 112 3.57 -9.48 -7.44
CA LEU A 112 4.73 -8.96 -6.70
C LEU A 112 4.64 -7.44 -6.47
N PHE A 113 4.26 -6.65 -7.47
CA PHE A 113 4.13 -5.21 -7.34
C PHE A 113 3.04 -4.79 -6.35
N VAL A 114 1.88 -5.45 -6.37
CA VAL A 114 0.78 -5.12 -5.46
C VAL A 114 1.10 -5.59 -4.04
N TRP A 115 1.40 -6.87 -3.84
CA TRP A 115 1.48 -7.45 -2.51
C TRP A 115 2.84 -7.23 -1.82
N VAL A 116 3.94 -7.20 -2.56
CA VAL A 116 5.27 -7.02 -1.94
C VAL A 116 5.68 -5.56 -1.98
N TYR A 117 5.75 -4.96 -3.16
CA TYR A 117 6.28 -3.60 -3.26
C TYR A 117 5.32 -2.54 -2.74
N THR A 118 4.03 -2.62 -3.10
CA THR A 118 3.04 -1.63 -2.69
C THR A 118 2.55 -1.90 -1.28
N TRP A 119 1.97 -3.07 -1.02
CA TRP A 119 1.34 -3.38 0.26
C TRP A 119 2.35 -3.40 1.42
N VAL A 120 3.46 -4.13 1.30
CA VAL A 120 4.49 -4.21 2.35
C VAL A 120 5.55 -3.10 2.21
N GLY A 121 6.14 -2.95 1.02
CA GLY A 121 7.27 -2.04 0.80
C GLY A 121 6.91 -0.57 1.03
N VAL A 122 5.82 -0.08 0.44
CA VAL A 122 5.37 1.31 0.67
C VAL A 122 4.88 1.49 2.10
N ALA A 123 4.27 0.49 2.74
CA ALA A 123 3.93 0.57 4.17
C ALA A 123 5.18 0.80 5.04
N MET A 124 6.23 0.00 4.84
CA MET A 124 7.51 0.16 5.56
C MET A 124 8.14 1.53 5.30
N LEU A 125 8.24 1.95 4.04
CA LEU A 125 8.77 3.27 3.71
C LEU A 125 7.93 4.40 4.30
N SER A 126 6.61 4.23 4.33
CA SER A 126 5.68 5.20 4.92
C SER A 126 5.88 5.32 6.42
N ALA A 127 6.10 4.21 7.11
CA ALA A 127 6.32 4.15 8.56
C ALA A 127 7.71 4.64 9.01
N PHE A 128 8.76 4.38 8.22
CA PHE A 128 10.15 4.64 8.65
C PHE A 128 10.82 5.82 7.95
N VAL A 129 10.38 6.20 6.75
CA VAL A 129 11.04 7.25 5.95
C VAL A 129 10.19 8.51 5.89
N GLY A 130 9.00 8.43 5.30
CA GLY A 130 8.18 9.62 5.03
C GLY A 130 6.95 9.31 4.17
N PRO A 131 6.18 10.31 3.73
CA PRO A 131 4.91 10.10 3.03
C PRO A 131 5.12 9.66 1.56
N VAL A 132 5.74 8.50 1.34
CA VAL A 132 6.20 8.06 0.00
C VAL A 132 5.05 7.91 -0.99
N TRP A 133 3.90 7.39 -0.53
CA TRP A 133 2.71 7.23 -1.36
C TRP A 133 2.22 8.55 -1.97
N TYR A 134 2.38 9.68 -1.27
CA TYR A 134 1.95 10.98 -1.80
C TYR A 134 2.60 11.32 -3.15
N TRP A 135 3.82 10.83 -3.40
CA TRP A 135 4.51 11.01 -4.67
C TRP A 135 4.34 9.84 -5.62
N LEU A 136 4.23 8.61 -5.14
CA LEU A 136 4.01 7.44 -6.00
C LEU A 136 2.58 7.36 -6.52
N ASP A 137 1.61 7.98 -5.85
CA ASP A 137 0.18 7.84 -6.14
C ASP A 137 -0.16 8.00 -7.64
N PRO A 138 -0.51 6.88 -8.32
CA PRO A 138 -0.83 6.89 -9.74
C PRO A 138 -2.20 7.51 -10.01
N PHE A 139 -3.12 7.49 -9.05
CA PHE A 139 -4.50 7.94 -9.22
C PHE A 139 -4.59 9.44 -9.40
N SER A 140 -3.81 10.20 -8.62
CA SER A 140 -3.72 11.65 -8.80
C SER A 140 -3.26 12.04 -10.21
N THR A 141 -2.28 11.31 -10.75
CA THR A 141 -1.76 11.54 -12.10
C THR A 141 -2.78 11.13 -13.17
N LEU A 142 -3.42 9.98 -13.02
CA LEU A 142 -4.46 9.50 -13.93
C LEU A 142 -5.68 10.45 -13.96
N HIS A 143 -6.09 10.95 -12.80
CA HIS A 143 -7.17 11.94 -12.69
C HIS A 143 -6.81 13.25 -13.41
N ASP A 144 -5.61 13.79 -13.16
CA ASP A 144 -5.18 15.06 -13.76
C ASP A 144 -5.05 14.96 -15.29
N VAL A 145 -4.50 13.84 -15.79
CA VAL A 145 -4.41 13.55 -17.22
C VAL A 145 -5.80 13.40 -17.82
N GLY A 146 -6.70 12.64 -17.20
CA GLY A 146 -8.08 12.46 -17.65
C GLY A 146 -8.83 13.79 -17.73
N ALA A 147 -8.72 14.62 -16.69
CA ALA A 147 -9.32 15.94 -16.66
C ALA A 147 -8.73 16.87 -17.74
N TRP A 148 -7.43 16.78 -18.02
CA TRP A 148 -6.80 17.52 -19.11
C TRP A 148 -7.30 17.10 -20.49
N VAL A 149 -7.44 15.79 -20.73
CA VAL A 149 -7.99 15.25 -21.99
C VAL A 149 -9.42 15.72 -22.21
N LEU A 150 -10.29 15.62 -21.21
CA LEU A 150 -11.69 16.03 -21.29
C LEU A 150 -11.84 17.52 -21.61
N ARG A 151 -11.08 18.38 -20.92
CA ARG A 151 -11.05 19.82 -21.22
C ARG A 151 -10.60 20.10 -22.65
N ARG A 152 -9.63 19.33 -23.17
CA ARG A 152 -9.14 19.49 -24.55
C ARG A 152 -10.16 19.02 -25.59
N ALA A 153 -11.05 18.11 -25.22
CA ALA A 153 -12.19 17.67 -26.02
C ALA A 153 -13.41 18.62 -25.90
N GLY A 154 -13.31 19.73 -25.15
CA GLY A 154 -14.40 20.67 -24.95
C GLY A 154 -15.46 20.19 -23.96
N ILE A 155 -15.16 19.15 -23.17
CA ILE A 155 -16.02 18.65 -22.11
C ILE A 155 -15.56 19.29 -20.80
N ASP A 156 -16.36 20.24 -20.30
CA ASP A 156 -16.14 20.80 -18.96
C ASP A 156 -16.58 19.79 -17.91
N GLY A 157 -15.72 19.57 -16.90
CA GLY A 157 -16.07 18.76 -15.74
C GLY A 157 -17.11 19.47 -14.86
N TRP A 158 -17.83 18.71 -14.04
CA TRP A 158 -18.70 19.29 -13.03
C TRP A 158 -17.89 19.82 -11.84
N GLN A 159 -18.49 20.73 -11.08
CA GLN A 159 -17.94 21.16 -9.79
C GLN A 159 -17.98 20.00 -8.79
N PRO A 160 -16.88 19.73 -8.07
CA PRO A 160 -16.88 18.75 -7.00
C PRO A 160 -17.98 19.04 -5.98
N THR A 161 -18.68 18.00 -5.54
CA THR A 161 -19.65 18.08 -4.46
C THR A 161 -18.93 17.99 -3.12
N ASP A 162 -19.49 18.64 -2.10
CA ASP A 162 -18.97 18.57 -0.74
C ASP A 162 -18.94 17.12 -0.24
N TYR A 163 -17.81 16.72 0.34
CA TYR A 163 -17.64 15.39 0.89
C TYR A 163 -18.46 15.25 2.19
N PRO A 164 -19.40 14.29 2.27
CA PRO A 164 -20.23 14.13 3.46
C PRO A 164 -19.40 13.81 4.71
N ALA A 165 -19.53 14.64 5.74
CA ALA A 165 -18.80 14.44 7.01
C ALA A 165 -19.10 13.07 7.67
N ALA A 166 -20.30 12.52 7.45
CA ALA A 166 -20.70 11.21 7.93
C ALA A 166 -19.88 10.05 7.33
N LEU A 167 -19.36 10.20 6.09
CA LEU A 167 -18.52 9.18 5.47
C LEU A 167 -17.14 9.12 6.14
N GLY A 168 -16.60 10.26 6.57
CA GLY A 168 -15.29 10.32 7.25
C GLY A 168 -14.22 9.50 6.52
N ARG A 169 -13.65 8.51 7.20
CA ARG A 169 -12.69 7.54 6.62
C ARG A 169 -13.26 6.13 6.40
N TRP A 170 -14.57 5.95 6.54
CA TRP A 170 -15.22 4.65 6.37
C TRP A 170 -15.06 4.04 4.97
N PRO A 171 -15.06 4.81 3.86
CA PRO A 171 -14.77 4.23 2.55
C PRO A 171 -13.37 3.61 2.45
N ALA A 172 -12.37 4.24 3.06
CA ALA A 172 -11.01 3.69 3.12
C ALA A 172 -10.94 2.42 3.98
N ILE A 173 -11.69 2.34 5.08
CA ILE A 173 -11.82 1.12 5.90
C ILE A 173 -12.45 -0.02 5.08
N ALA A 174 -13.53 0.25 4.35
CA ALA A 174 -14.19 -0.75 3.51
C ALA A 174 -13.24 -1.26 2.42
N GLY A 175 -12.48 -0.36 1.78
CA GLY A 175 -11.45 -0.74 0.83
C GLY A 175 -10.29 -1.51 1.46
N PHE A 176 -9.88 -1.18 2.68
CA PHE A 176 -8.85 -1.92 3.41
C PHE A 176 -9.32 -3.33 3.75
N ALA A 177 -10.53 -3.48 4.26
CA ALA A 177 -11.15 -4.78 4.53
C ALA A 177 -11.21 -5.65 3.26
N PHE A 178 -11.50 -5.03 2.12
CA PHE A 178 -11.47 -5.72 0.83
C PHE A 178 -10.06 -6.19 0.43
N VAL A 179 -9.03 -5.36 0.64
CA VAL A 179 -7.63 -5.77 0.39
C VAL A 179 -7.22 -6.92 1.31
N VAL A 180 -7.53 -6.84 2.61
CA VAL A 180 -7.29 -7.92 3.57
C VAL A 180 -8.03 -9.21 3.17
N TRP A 181 -9.26 -9.08 2.68
CA TRP A 181 -10.02 -10.23 2.20
C TRP A 181 -9.35 -10.88 0.96
N LEU A 182 -8.88 -10.08 0.01
CA LEU A 182 -8.12 -10.58 -1.15
C LEU A 182 -6.80 -11.27 -0.73
N GLU A 183 -6.16 -10.77 0.32
CA GLU A 183 -4.92 -11.34 0.85
C GLU A 183 -5.19 -12.69 1.53
N LEU A 184 -6.14 -12.71 2.47
CA LEU A 184 -6.29 -13.83 3.42
C LEU A 184 -7.30 -14.88 2.98
N VAL A 185 -8.32 -14.51 2.21
CA VAL A 185 -9.36 -15.44 1.72
C VAL A 185 -9.07 -15.90 0.31
N ASP A 186 -8.74 -14.98 -0.60
CA ASP A 186 -8.33 -15.31 -1.98
C ASP A 186 -6.85 -15.70 -2.10
N LYS A 187 -6.15 -15.79 -0.95
CA LYS A 187 -4.74 -16.22 -0.82
C LYS A 187 -3.77 -15.39 -1.67
N GLY A 188 -3.95 -14.08 -1.68
CA GLY A 188 -3.16 -13.16 -2.47
C GLY A 188 -3.59 -13.22 -3.93
N ALA A 189 -4.76 -12.63 -4.21
CA ALA A 189 -5.35 -12.55 -5.56
C ALA A 189 -4.28 -12.31 -6.63
N ALA A 190 -4.31 -13.14 -7.69
CA ALA A 190 -3.34 -13.13 -8.78
C ALA A 190 -4.01 -13.14 -10.15
N GLY A 191 -3.24 -12.84 -11.20
CA GLY A 191 -3.71 -12.86 -12.59
C GLY A 191 -4.99 -12.06 -12.82
N ARG A 192 -6.06 -12.73 -13.28
CA ARG A 192 -7.33 -12.07 -13.65
C ARG A 192 -8.07 -11.46 -12.46
N THR A 193 -8.08 -12.12 -11.30
CA THR A 193 -8.78 -11.60 -10.12
C THR A 193 -8.12 -10.31 -9.66
N LEU A 194 -6.78 -10.30 -9.59
CA LEU A 194 -6.01 -9.10 -9.25
C LEU A 194 -6.25 -7.97 -10.25
N PHE A 195 -6.25 -8.27 -11.56
CA PHE A 195 -6.56 -7.28 -12.59
C PHE A 195 -7.94 -6.64 -12.38
N VAL A 196 -8.98 -7.45 -12.18
CA VAL A 196 -10.35 -6.95 -11.97
C VAL A 196 -10.42 -6.08 -10.71
N ALA A 197 -9.79 -6.52 -9.62
CA ALA A 197 -9.74 -5.77 -8.37
C ALA A 197 -9.01 -4.43 -8.54
N VAL A 198 -7.80 -4.42 -9.12
CA VAL A 198 -6.99 -3.22 -9.33
C VAL A 198 -7.66 -2.26 -10.31
N ALA A 199 -8.20 -2.75 -11.42
CA ALA A 199 -8.91 -1.93 -12.40
C ALA A 199 -10.19 -1.35 -11.80
N GLY A 200 -10.99 -2.16 -11.12
CA GLY A 200 -12.21 -1.72 -10.43
C GLY A 200 -11.90 -0.67 -9.36
N TYR A 201 -10.89 -0.92 -8.52
CA TYR A 201 -10.42 0.02 -7.50
C TYR A 201 -9.97 1.36 -8.13
N THR A 202 -9.21 1.29 -9.23
CA THR A 202 -8.75 2.48 -9.96
C THR A 202 -9.94 3.28 -10.48
N LEU A 203 -10.90 2.63 -11.13
CA LEU A 203 -12.09 3.30 -11.68
C LEU A 203 -12.95 3.96 -10.60
N VAL A 204 -13.22 3.23 -9.51
CA VAL A 204 -13.97 3.75 -8.36
C VAL A 204 -13.25 4.95 -7.74
N THR A 205 -11.94 4.84 -7.54
CA THR A 205 -11.12 5.92 -7.00
C THR A 205 -11.16 7.16 -7.89
N LEU A 206 -10.98 7.01 -9.21
CA LEU A 206 -11.03 8.13 -10.15
C LEU A 206 -12.42 8.79 -10.21
N ALA A 207 -13.48 7.98 -10.20
CA ALA A 207 -14.86 8.49 -10.17
C ALA A 207 -15.13 9.31 -8.90
N LEU A 208 -14.67 8.83 -7.75
CA LEU A 208 -14.88 9.51 -6.46
C LEU A 208 -13.97 10.73 -6.29
N MET A 209 -12.78 10.74 -6.89
CA MET A 209 -11.97 11.96 -7.05
C MET A 209 -12.69 13.02 -7.90
N ALA A 210 -13.33 12.61 -9.01
CA ALA A 210 -14.10 13.53 -9.85
C ALA A 210 -15.36 14.05 -9.13
N GLN A 211 -16.00 13.21 -8.30
CA GLN A 211 -17.21 13.58 -7.56
C GLN A 211 -16.94 14.50 -6.37
N PHE A 212 -15.96 14.17 -5.53
CA PHE A 212 -15.72 14.84 -4.24
C PHE A 212 -14.46 15.72 -4.22
N GLY A 213 -13.71 15.74 -5.32
CA GLY A 213 -12.45 16.44 -5.43
C GLY A 213 -11.26 15.53 -5.15
N ARG A 214 -10.21 15.69 -5.96
CA ARG A 214 -9.00 14.86 -5.95
C ARG A 214 -8.38 14.76 -4.55
N ASP A 215 -8.05 15.88 -3.94
CA ASP A 215 -7.28 15.88 -2.68
C ASP A 215 -8.15 15.53 -1.47
N VAL A 216 -9.45 15.85 -1.53
CA VAL A 216 -10.43 15.47 -0.49
C VAL A 216 -10.65 13.97 -0.47
N TRP A 217 -10.85 13.33 -1.63
CA TRP A 217 -10.99 11.88 -1.71
C TRP A 217 -9.72 11.16 -1.25
N ARG A 218 -8.53 11.64 -1.64
CA ARG A 218 -7.24 11.03 -1.24
C ARG A 218 -7.01 11.07 0.26
N ALA A 219 -7.44 12.14 0.92
CA ALA A 219 -7.23 12.32 2.36
C ALA A 219 -8.20 11.48 3.22
N ASN A 220 -9.34 11.05 2.65
CA ASN A 220 -10.45 10.48 3.41
C ASN A 220 -10.91 9.10 2.93
N GLY A 221 -11.05 8.90 1.62
CA GLY A 221 -11.65 7.70 1.03
C GLY A 221 -10.69 6.74 0.32
N GLU A 222 -9.53 7.21 -0.14
CA GLU A 222 -8.55 6.36 -0.85
C GLU A 222 -7.79 5.47 0.14
N THR A 223 -7.98 4.15 0.03
CA THR A 223 -7.49 3.14 0.98
C THR A 223 -6.00 3.24 1.26
N PHE A 224 -5.17 3.23 0.21
CA PHE A 224 -3.72 3.24 0.37
C PHE A 224 -3.24 4.59 0.94
N GLY A 225 -3.83 5.69 0.48
CA GLY A 225 -3.55 7.03 0.97
C GLY A 225 -3.83 7.18 2.46
N VAL A 226 -5.01 6.74 2.92
CA VAL A 226 -5.37 6.79 4.34
C VAL A 226 -4.49 5.85 5.16
N TRP A 227 -4.32 4.59 4.73
CA TRP A 227 -3.51 3.61 5.45
C TRP A 227 -2.05 4.04 5.60
N PHE A 228 -1.40 4.41 4.49
CA PHE A 228 0.00 4.84 4.50
C PHE A 228 0.18 6.19 5.20
N HIS A 229 -0.83 7.07 5.20
CA HIS A 229 -0.81 8.28 6.01
C HIS A 229 -0.84 7.98 7.51
N LEU A 230 -1.64 7.00 7.96
CA LEU A 230 -1.63 6.57 9.36
C LEU A 230 -0.27 6.00 9.76
N LEU A 231 0.32 5.13 8.93
CA LEU A 231 1.67 4.62 9.16
C LEU A 231 2.71 5.74 9.21
N ASN A 232 2.56 6.77 8.38
CA ASN A 232 3.45 7.92 8.37
C ASN A 232 3.51 8.68 9.70
N ARG A 233 2.53 8.53 10.60
CA ARG A 233 2.62 9.05 11.99
C ARG A 233 3.85 8.55 12.75
N LEU A 234 4.42 7.41 12.36
CA LEU A 234 5.67 6.89 12.91
C LEU A 234 6.92 7.55 12.32
N ALA A 235 6.86 8.01 11.07
CA ALA A 235 8.04 8.42 10.34
C ALA A 235 8.64 9.75 10.82
N PRO A 236 9.95 9.93 10.66
CA PRO A 236 10.65 11.17 10.98
C PRO A 236 10.39 12.29 9.97
N VAL A 237 9.82 11.98 8.79
CA VAL A 237 9.40 12.96 7.79
C VAL A 237 7.89 12.90 7.62
N ALA A 238 7.23 14.05 7.67
CA ALA A 238 5.79 14.19 7.50
C ALA A 238 5.45 15.32 6.53
N ARG A 239 4.22 15.32 6.02
CA ARG A 239 3.66 16.50 5.34
C ARG A 239 3.45 17.61 6.36
N ALA A 240 3.86 18.81 5.99
CA ALA A 240 3.64 20.04 6.74
C ALA A 240 2.30 20.68 6.39
N ASP A 241 1.90 20.62 5.12
CA ASP A 241 0.68 21.27 4.63
C ASP A 241 0.11 20.66 3.34
N GLU A 242 -1.00 21.25 2.89
CA GLU A 242 -1.70 20.93 1.65
C GLU A 242 -0.86 21.22 0.40
N MET A 243 0.01 22.24 0.45
CA MET A 243 0.94 22.59 -0.63
C MET A 243 2.00 21.51 -0.89
N GLY A 244 2.12 20.53 0.01
CA GLY A 244 3.02 19.39 -0.13
C GLY A 244 4.42 19.66 0.41
N ARG A 245 4.59 20.71 1.24
CA ARG A 245 5.84 20.91 1.98
C ARG A 245 6.01 19.81 3.00
N LEU A 246 7.26 19.48 3.29
CA LEU A 246 7.65 18.47 4.26
C LEU A 246 8.19 19.11 5.54
N ARG A 247 8.03 18.42 6.66
CA ARG A 247 8.66 18.75 7.94
C ARG A 247 9.37 17.53 8.50
N ARG A 248 10.38 17.78 9.33
CA ARG A 248 11.02 16.75 10.15
C ARG A 248 10.38 16.71 11.54
N ARG A 249 10.29 15.53 12.11
CA ARG A 249 9.89 15.26 13.49
C ARG A 249 10.68 14.07 14.05
N ALA A 250 10.68 13.89 15.36
CA ALA A 250 11.22 12.69 15.97
C ALA A 250 10.40 11.45 15.55
N PHE A 251 11.03 10.27 15.54
CA PHE A 251 10.35 9.01 15.26
C PHE A 251 9.19 8.81 16.24
N ALA A 252 8.04 8.34 15.73
CA ALA A 252 6.78 8.16 16.47
C ALA A 252 6.15 9.43 17.10
N ALA A 253 6.75 10.62 16.97
CA ALA A 253 6.17 11.85 17.51
C ALA A 253 4.81 12.22 16.87
N GLY A 254 4.56 11.75 15.65
CA GLY A 254 3.26 11.93 14.98
C GLY A 254 2.11 11.16 15.62
N LEU A 255 2.37 10.18 16.49
CA LEU A 255 1.31 9.51 17.25
C LEU A 255 0.66 10.43 18.29
N LEU A 256 1.43 11.42 18.79
CA LEU A 256 0.97 12.40 19.77
C LEU A 256 0.19 13.57 19.15
N GLU A 257 0.22 13.71 17.82
CA GLU A 257 -0.55 14.72 17.11
C GLU A 257 -2.06 14.43 17.24
N GLN A 258 -2.86 15.47 17.43
CA GLN A 258 -4.32 15.37 17.52
C GLN A 258 -4.94 14.93 16.16
N GLY A 259 -6.27 14.79 16.12
CA GLY A 259 -6.99 14.45 14.89
C GLY A 259 -7.11 12.95 14.61
N TRP A 260 -7.02 12.12 15.65
CA TRP A 260 -7.47 10.74 15.59
C TRP A 260 -9.00 10.70 15.52
N SER A 261 -9.53 9.99 14.53
CA SER A 261 -10.94 9.65 14.41
C SER A 261 -11.18 8.20 14.84
N ILE A 262 -12.43 7.87 15.16
CA ILE A 262 -12.83 6.48 15.45
C ILE A 262 -12.46 5.56 14.28
N ALA A 263 -12.61 6.05 13.05
CA ALA A 263 -12.25 5.34 11.84
C ALA A 263 -10.75 4.97 11.80
N ASP A 264 -9.87 5.85 12.27
CA ASP A 264 -8.42 5.53 12.33
C ASP A 264 -8.13 4.41 13.33
N VAL A 265 -8.80 4.44 14.49
CA VAL A 265 -8.65 3.40 15.50
C VAL A 265 -9.16 2.05 14.98
N VAL A 266 -10.31 2.05 14.30
CA VAL A 266 -10.85 0.85 13.64
C VAL A 266 -9.90 0.33 12.57
N LEU A 267 -9.33 1.21 11.75
CA LEU A 267 -8.38 0.82 10.71
C LEU A 267 -7.13 0.16 11.29
N VAL A 268 -6.55 0.74 12.36
CA VAL A 268 -5.39 0.16 13.06
C VAL A 268 -5.76 -1.17 13.73
N ALA A 269 -6.92 -1.26 14.38
CA ALA A 269 -7.39 -2.48 15.03
C ALA A 269 -7.60 -3.60 13.99
N MET A 270 -8.20 -3.28 12.84
CA MET A 270 -8.41 -4.22 11.74
C MET A 270 -7.07 -4.67 11.13
N ALA A 271 -6.09 -3.78 10.95
CA ALA A 271 -4.77 -4.14 10.47
C ALA A 271 -4.01 -5.05 11.45
N ALA A 272 -4.12 -4.79 12.75
CA ALA A 272 -3.54 -5.68 13.76
C ALA A 272 -4.26 -7.04 13.80
N GLY A 273 -5.59 -7.02 13.75
CA GLY A 273 -6.43 -8.21 13.70
C GLY A 273 -6.16 -9.08 12.49
N SER A 274 -6.01 -8.49 11.30
CA SER A 274 -5.75 -9.26 10.07
C SER A 274 -4.44 -10.04 10.14
N ILE A 275 -3.39 -9.46 10.73
CA ILE A 275 -2.09 -10.14 10.91
C ILE A 275 -2.19 -11.25 11.96
N LEU A 276 -2.94 -11.02 13.05
CA LEU A 276 -3.18 -12.05 14.06
C LEU A 276 -3.99 -13.22 13.48
N TYR A 277 -5.02 -12.94 12.69
CA TYR A 277 -5.78 -13.94 11.96
C TYR A 277 -4.89 -14.72 10.99
N ASP A 278 -4.09 -14.02 10.19
CA ASP A 278 -3.18 -14.65 9.23
C ASP A 278 -2.25 -15.65 9.94
N GLY A 279 -1.54 -15.19 10.97
CA GLY A 279 -0.63 -16.05 11.74
C GLY A 279 -1.34 -17.22 12.44
N LEU A 280 -2.52 -17.00 13.02
CA LEU A 280 -3.29 -18.05 13.70
C LEU A 280 -3.85 -19.09 12.72
N SER A 281 -4.36 -18.63 11.57
CA SER A 281 -5.00 -19.46 10.54
C SER A 281 -4.05 -20.46 9.89
N GLN A 282 -2.74 -20.18 9.95
CA GLN A 282 -1.68 -21.04 9.43
C GLN A 282 -1.19 -22.09 10.45
N THR A 283 -1.72 -22.11 11.67
CA THR A 283 -1.28 -23.07 12.71
C THR A 283 -1.96 -24.44 12.58
N THR A 284 -1.27 -25.52 12.98
CA THR A 284 -1.83 -26.88 13.01
C THR A 284 -3.12 -26.98 13.84
N PRO A 285 -3.23 -26.41 15.06
CA PRO A 285 -4.47 -26.47 15.83
C PRO A 285 -5.65 -25.80 15.13
N TRP A 286 -5.41 -24.69 14.41
CA TRP A 286 -6.45 -24.05 13.61
C TRP A 286 -6.93 -24.96 12.49
N TYR A 287 -5.99 -25.59 11.78
CA TYR A 287 -6.30 -26.56 10.73
C TYR A 287 -7.04 -27.80 11.27
N GLU A 288 -6.70 -28.29 12.46
CA GLU A 288 -7.41 -29.42 13.09
C GLU A 288 -8.88 -29.09 13.41
N VAL A 289 -9.19 -27.84 13.77
CA VAL A 289 -10.55 -27.40 14.10
C VAL A 289 -11.36 -27.04 12.85
N PHE A 290 -10.75 -26.34 11.90
CA PHE A 290 -11.46 -25.71 10.78
C PHE A 290 -11.15 -26.32 9.40
N GLY A 291 -10.12 -27.17 9.30
CA GLY A 291 -9.67 -27.78 8.05
C GLY A 291 -9.18 -26.77 7.02
N ALA A 292 -9.39 -27.09 5.74
CA ALA A 292 -9.20 -26.19 4.61
C ALA A 292 -10.55 -25.60 4.18
N PRO A 293 -10.96 -24.45 4.74
CA PRO A 293 -12.28 -23.87 4.46
C PRO A 293 -12.42 -23.44 3.00
N THR A 294 -13.64 -23.53 2.47
CA THR A 294 -13.99 -22.88 1.20
C THR A 294 -13.97 -21.36 1.38
N ALA A 295 -13.85 -20.60 0.28
CA ALA A 295 -13.80 -19.14 0.35
C ALA A 295 -14.96 -18.51 1.14
N GLY A 296 -16.17 -19.08 1.06
CA GLY A 296 -17.32 -18.61 1.84
C GLY A 296 -17.14 -18.81 3.35
N VAL A 297 -16.64 -19.97 3.76
CA VAL A 297 -16.37 -20.26 5.19
C VAL A 297 -15.20 -19.42 5.70
N ALA A 298 -14.13 -19.27 4.92
CA ALA A 298 -12.99 -18.43 5.26
C ALA A 298 -13.40 -16.95 5.41
N THR A 299 -14.35 -16.47 4.59
CA THR A 299 -14.90 -15.12 4.71
C THR A 299 -15.64 -14.93 6.04
N LEU A 300 -16.45 -15.92 6.45
CA LEU A 300 -17.15 -15.86 7.73
C LEU A 300 -16.18 -15.94 8.92
N GLN A 301 -15.13 -16.75 8.81
CA GLN A 301 -14.08 -16.84 9.83
C GLN A 301 -13.34 -15.52 10.00
N LEU A 302 -12.91 -14.90 8.89
CA LEU A 302 -12.25 -13.60 8.91
C LEU A 302 -13.17 -12.51 9.48
N ALA A 303 -14.45 -12.50 9.12
CA ALA A 303 -15.40 -11.50 9.62
C ALA A 303 -15.76 -11.67 11.11
N ALA A 304 -15.65 -12.90 11.63
CA ALA A 304 -15.91 -13.20 13.04
C ALA A 304 -14.71 -12.93 13.96
N PHE A 305 -13.50 -12.85 13.39
CA PHE A 305 -12.25 -12.58 14.10
C PHE A 305 -12.02 -11.07 14.29
#